data_AF-A0A291GA89-F1
#
_entry.id   AF-A0A291GA89-F1
#
_cell.length_a   1.000
_cell.length_b   1.000
_cell.length_c   1.000
_cell.angle_alpha   90.00
_cell.angle_beta   90.00
_cell.angle_gamma   90.00
#
_symmetry.space_group_name_H-M   'P 1'
#
loop_
_entity.id
_entity.type
_entity.pdbx_description
1 polymer ?
#
loop_
_entity_poly.entity_id
_entity_poly.type
_entity_poly.pdbx_seq_one_letter_code
_entity_poly.pdbx_strand_id
1 'polypeptide(L)'
;MMDRTDVFAGRLHIASQIPQALRSIEIRGLFTPEALTEGRTLTILDALEWPVSTLGGLFGAGFASFGAPAPVTATLSQEGEAFRIRIEGGPLHPFALWCVLRLLASAAILPPGAFERLVDLMEGDEEAAREAFSPRFITDYEALSCLVTGEGALVDFDAALMPATAPLLAGAARLMDQFGNHIGAGREAGKERLLFDLPRAAELTPALEDGFLALQSLGVFADGPPAGFAEADPELVLQTPQRLVVTGWEESALGLVALIAALCGGDLGGVDLRDAD
;
A
#
# COMPACT_ATOMS: atom_id res chain seq x y z
N MET A 1 9.99 24.66 -7.43
CA MET A 1 8.83 23.80 -7.68
C MET A 1 9.41 22.46 -8.09
N MET A 2 9.57 21.55 -7.13
CA MET A 2 10.13 20.22 -7.39
C MET A 2 8.96 19.31 -7.74
N ASP A 3 8.96 18.78 -8.96
CA ASP A 3 8.04 17.72 -9.36
C ASP A 3 8.32 16.47 -8.52
N ARG A 4 7.24 15.89 -7.99
CA ARG A 4 7.19 15.20 -6.70
C ARG A 4 7.16 13.67 -6.84
N THR A 5 7.87 13.13 -7.85
CA THR A 5 7.96 11.69 -8.16
C THR A 5 9.34 11.06 -7.89
N ASP A 6 10.31 11.83 -7.40
CA ASP A 6 11.72 11.42 -7.33
C ASP A 6 12.16 10.69 -6.03
N VAL A 7 11.23 10.28 -5.16
CA VAL A 7 11.58 9.82 -3.79
C VAL A 7 12.54 8.61 -3.81
N PHE A 8 12.46 7.74 -4.83
CA PHE A 8 13.32 6.56 -4.97
C PHE A 8 14.02 6.41 -6.32
N ALA A 9 13.67 7.21 -7.33
CA ALA A 9 14.04 6.96 -8.73
C ALA A 9 15.56 6.91 -8.98
N GLY A 10 16.36 7.58 -8.14
CA GLY A 10 17.83 7.54 -8.20
C GLY A 10 18.50 6.43 -7.38
N ARG A 11 17.76 5.67 -6.57
CA ARG A 11 18.31 4.68 -5.62
C ARG A 11 17.66 3.30 -5.71
N LEU A 12 16.49 3.19 -6.34
CA LEU A 12 15.76 1.93 -6.50
C LEU A 12 16.09 1.26 -7.83
N HIS A 13 16.71 0.09 -7.76
CA HIS A 13 16.92 -0.79 -8.90
C HIS A 13 15.89 -1.92 -8.86
N ILE A 14 14.92 -1.89 -9.77
CA ILE A 14 13.96 -2.98 -9.97
C ILE A 14 14.49 -3.85 -11.12
N ALA A 15 14.31 -5.17 -11.02
CA ALA A 15 14.48 -6.04 -12.18
C ALA A 15 13.74 -5.45 -13.40
N SER A 16 14.37 -5.46 -14.58
CA SER A 16 13.84 -4.83 -15.79
C SER A 16 12.53 -5.45 -16.31
N GLN A 17 12.03 -6.48 -15.63
CA GLN A 17 11.04 -7.43 -16.09
C GLN A 17 10.24 -7.93 -14.88
N ILE A 18 8.96 -7.52 -14.78
CA ILE A 18 8.06 -7.95 -13.70
C ILE A 18 7.13 -9.05 -14.24
N PRO A 19 7.12 -10.26 -13.63
CA PRO A 19 6.20 -11.33 -14.02
C PRO A 19 4.73 -10.94 -13.83
N GLN A 20 3.85 -11.56 -14.61
CA GLN A 20 2.39 -11.34 -14.47
C GLN A 20 1.85 -11.92 -13.17
N ALA A 21 2.42 -13.03 -12.68
CA ALA A 21 2.07 -13.61 -11.39
C ALA A 21 3.32 -13.76 -10.53
N LEU A 22 3.40 -13.01 -9.44
CA LEU A 22 4.55 -13.00 -8.54
C LEU A 22 4.44 -14.16 -7.54
N ARG A 23 5.56 -14.81 -7.26
CA ARG A 23 5.70 -15.83 -6.20
C ARG A 23 6.57 -15.32 -5.04
N SER A 24 7.45 -14.37 -5.34
CA SER A 24 8.19 -13.65 -4.32
C SER A 24 8.49 -12.20 -4.72
N ILE A 25 8.54 -11.35 -3.70
CA ILE A 25 9.05 -9.98 -3.76
C ILE A 25 10.14 -9.87 -2.70
N GLU A 26 11.35 -9.54 -3.10
CA GLU A 26 12.46 -9.28 -2.20
C GLU A 26 12.94 -7.84 -2.40
N ILE A 27 12.96 -7.06 -1.33
CA ILE A 27 13.55 -5.72 -1.31
C ILE A 27 14.73 -5.74 -0.37
N ARG A 28 15.87 -5.28 -0.86
CA ARG A 28 17.09 -5.14 -0.09
C ARG A 28 17.51 -3.68 -0.08
N GLY A 29 17.67 -3.11 1.12
CA GLY A 29 18.20 -1.76 1.29
C GLY A 29 19.56 -1.80 1.97
N LEU A 30 20.56 -1.19 1.34
CA LEU A 30 21.89 -1.02 1.89
C LEU A 30 21.94 0.26 2.72
N PHE A 31 22.30 0.18 3.99
CA PHE A 31 22.40 1.34 4.86
C PHE A 31 23.62 2.19 4.50
N THR A 32 23.52 3.50 4.74
CA THR A 32 24.70 4.37 4.65
C THR A 32 25.67 4.09 5.82
N PRO A 33 26.98 4.33 5.64
CA PRO A 33 27.94 4.21 6.73
C PRO A 33 27.58 5.04 7.95
N GLU A 34 27.00 6.22 7.74
CA GLU A 34 26.54 7.11 8.81
C GLU A 34 25.42 6.46 9.66
N ALA A 35 24.39 5.92 9.01
CA ALA A 35 23.29 5.23 9.68
C ALA A 35 23.76 4.02 10.50
N LEU A 36 24.76 3.29 10.00
CA LEU A 36 25.41 2.19 10.72
C LEU A 36 26.18 2.68 11.94
N THR A 37 27.00 3.73 11.79
CA THR A 37 27.81 4.26 12.91
C THR A 37 26.97 4.88 14.02
N GLU A 38 25.82 5.47 13.68
CA GLU A 38 24.90 6.06 14.64
C GLU A 38 23.85 5.07 15.18
N GLY A 39 23.87 3.81 14.75
CA GLY A 39 22.96 2.78 15.26
C GLY A 39 21.50 2.97 14.83
N ARG A 40 21.23 3.76 13.79
CA ARG A 40 19.88 4.10 13.31
C ARG A 40 19.16 2.95 12.61
N THR A 41 19.89 1.87 12.30
CA THR A 41 19.36 0.69 11.61
C THR A 41 18.25 0.00 12.38
N LEU A 42 18.34 -0.07 13.71
CA LEU A 42 17.32 -0.73 14.55
C LEU A 42 16.00 0.02 14.51
N THR A 43 16.04 1.35 14.65
CA THR A 43 14.84 2.20 14.55
C THR A 43 14.09 2.01 13.24
N ILE A 44 14.82 1.86 12.13
CA ILE A 44 14.23 1.59 10.82
C ILE A 44 13.56 0.22 10.78
N LEU A 45 14.23 -0.81 11.30
CA LEU A 45 13.69 -2.17 11.31
C LEU A 45 12.42 -2.24 12.17
N ASP A 46 12.44 -1.63 13.35
CA ASP A 46 11.29 -1.56 14.24
C ASP A 46 10.11 -0.82 13.58
N ALA A 47 10.39 0.26 12.84
CA ALA A 47 9.36 1.01 12.12
C ALA A 47 8.74 0.22 10.95
N LEU A 48 9.46 -0.73 10.37
CA LEU A 48 9.00 -1.54 9.24
C LEU A 48 8.38 -2.87 9.65
N GLU A 49 8.66 -3.37 10.86
CA GLU A 49 8.23 -4.71 11.29
C GLU A 49 6.71 -4.88 11.23
N TRP A 50 5.96 -3.98 11.89
CA TRP A 50 4.50 -4.04 11.89
C TRP A 50 3.91 -3.83 10.47
N PRO A 51 4.30 -2.79 9.71
CA PRO A 51 3.85 -2.62 8.33
C PRO A 51 4.09 -3.83 7.41
N VAL A 52 5.25 -4.46 7.50
CA VAL A 52 5.59 -5.65 6.69
C VAL A 52 4.74 -6.85 7.11
N SER A 53 4.52 -7.05 8.40
CA SER A 53 3.63 -8.10 8.91
C SER A 53 2.19 -7.92 8.39
N THR A 54 1.69 -6.69 8.42
CA THR A 54 0.36 -6.31 7.90
C THR A 54 0.20 -6.66 6.42
N LEU A 55 1.20 -6.37 5.58
CA LEU A 55 1.20 -6.78 4.17
C LEU A 55 1.07 -8.30 4.01
N GLY A 56 1.80 -9.07 4.81
CA GLY A 56 1.75 -10.54 4.78
C GLY A 56 0.35 -11.08 5.11
N GLY A 57 -0.27 -10.57 6.18
CA GLY A 57 -1.64 -10.94 6.56
C GLY A 57 -2.67 -10.56 5.50
N LEU A 58 -2.59 -9.33 4.99
CA LEU A 58 -3.53 -8.80 4.00
C LEU A 58 -3.44 -9.56 2.66
N PHE A 59 -2.22 -9.79 2.15
CA PHE A 59 -2.02 -10.58 0.93
C PHE A 59 -2.42 -12.04 1.11
N GLY A 60 -2.13 -12.62 2.28
CA GLY A 60 -2.53 -13.98 2.61
C GLY A 60 -4.05 -14.17 2.62
N ALA A 61 -4.78 -13.12 3.00
CA ALA A 61 -6.24 -13.08 2.98
C ALA A 61 -6.84 -12.83 1.58
N GLY A 62 -6.01 -12.72 0.53
CA GLY A 62 -6.44 -12.64 -0.86
C GLY A 62 -6.36 -11.25 -1.49
N PHE A 63 -5.99 -10.21 -0.74
CA PHE A 63 -5.75 -8.88 -1.31
C PHE A 63 -4.57 -8.91 -2.28
N ALA A 64 -4.72 -8.23 -3.43
CA ALA A 64 -3.73 -8.25 -4.51
C ALA A 64 -3.36 -9.68 -4.98
N SER A 65 -4.26 -10.65 -4.87
CA SER A 65 -4.08 -12.02 -5.39
C SER A 65 -4.91 -12.26 -6.65
N PHE A 66 -4.64 -13.37 -7.36
CA PHE A 66 -5.43 -13.80 -8.52
C PHE A 66 -6.64 -14.68 -8.16
N GLY A 67 -7.01 -14.83 -6.89
CA GLY A 67 -8.13 -15.70 -6.51
C GLY A 67 -8.32 -15.85 -5.01
N ALA A 68 -8.57 -17.09 -4.58
CA ALA A 68 -8.81 -17.41 -3.19
C ALA A 68 -7.59 -17.12 -2.29
N PRO A 69 -7.81 -16.88 -0.98
CA PRO A 69 -6.75 -16.73 0.01
C PRO A 69 -5.70 -17.86 -0.10
N ALA A 70 -4.44 -17.48 -0.02
CA ALA A 70 -3.31 -18.40 -0.13
C ALA A 70 -2.27 -18.06 0.94
N PRO A 71 -1.51 -19.03 1.48
CA PRO A 71 -0.46 -18.72 2.44
C PRO A 71 0.56 -17.74 1.83
N VAL A 72 0.75 -16.61 2.50
CA VAL A 72 1.77 -15.61 2.20
C VAL A 72 2.55 -15.34 3.49
N THR A 73 3.87 -15.35 3.37
CA THR A 73 4.78 -15.00 4.46
C THR A 73 5.45 -13.69 4.10
N ALA A 74 5.47 -12.74 5.03
CA ALA A 74 6.25 -11.52 4.92
C ALA A 74 7.25 -11.47 6.07
N THR A 75 8.54 -11.34 5.76
CA THR A 75 9.61 -11.25 6.75
C THR A 75 10.43 -10.00 6.52
N LEU A 76 10.91 -9.45 7.64
CA LEU A 76 11.90 -8.39 7.68
C LEU A 76 13.11 -8.93 8.44
N SER A 77 14.31 -8.77 7.90
CA SER A 77 15.55 -9.23 8.52
C SER A 77 16.70 -8.27 8.25
N GLN A 78 17.66 -8.20 9.17
CA GLN A 78 18.93 -7.52 8.94
C GLN A 78 20.00 -8.52 8.49
N GLU A 79 20.76 -8.17 7.44
CA GLU A 79 21.86 -8.93 6.88
C GLU A 79 23.11 -8.05 6.80
N GLY A 80 23.84 -7.97 7.92
CA GLY A 80 25.03 -7.11 8.04
C GLY A 80 24.65 -5.63 7.86
N GLU A 81 25.15 -5.04 6.79
CA GLU A 81 24.95 -3.62 6.43
C GLU A 81 23.65 -3.35 5.65
N ALA A 82 22.82 -4.37 5.44
CA ALA A 82 21.57 -4.25 4.70
C ALA A 82 20.37 -4.74 5.52
N PHE A 83 19.19 -4.22 5.21
CA PHE A 83 17.93 -4.88 5.55
C PHE A 83 17.38 -5.62 4.34
N ARG A 84 16.57 -6.65 4.59
CA ARG A 84 15.83 -7.41 3.60
C ARG A 84 14.39 -7.55 4.03
N ILE A 85 13.48 -7.14 3.15
CA ILE A 85 12.06 -7.49 3.20
C ILE A 85 11.84 -8.60 2.19
N ARG A 86 11.21 -9.69 2.60
CA ARG A 86 10.90 -10.83 1.73
C ARG A 86 9.45 -11.21 1.90
N ILE A 87 8.70 -11.18 0.80
CA ILE A 87 7.32 -11.62 0.73
C ILE A 87 7.29 -12.84 -0.19
N GLU A 88 6.79 -13.96 0.31
CA GLU A 88 6.76 -15.25 -0.39
C GLU A 88 5.41 -15.93 -0.25
N GLY A 89 4.95 -16.52 -1.36
CA GLY A 89 3.67 -17.20 -1.42
C GLY A 89 2.82 -16.71 -2.57
N GLY A 90 1.54 -17.08 -2.56
CA GLY A 90 0.62 -16.77 -3.64
C GLY A 90 0.92 -17.53 -4.94
N PRO A 91 0.11 -17.29 -5.98
CA PRO A 91 0.45 -16.28 -6.97
C PRO A 91 -0.14 -14.92 -6.59
N LEU A 92 0.71 -13.90 -6.50
CA LEU A 92 0.37 -12.51 -6.21
C LEU A 92 0.28 -11.70 -7.51
N HIS A 93 -0.60 -10.70 -7.52
CA HIS A 93 -0.69 -9.72 -8.58
C HIS A 93 0.47 -8.72 -8.50
N PRO A 94 0.94 -8.13 -9.63
CA PRO A 94 1.94 -7.05 -9.62
C PRO A 94 1.58 -5.84 -8.76
N PHE A 95 0.29 -5.66 -8.45
CA PHE A 95 -0.18 -4.64 -7.51
C PHE A 95 0.37 -4.85 -6.08
N ALA A 96 0.69 -6.09 -5.69
CA ALA A 96 1.37 -6.37 -4.43
C ALA A 96 2.73 -5.68 -4.37
N LEU A 97 3.53 -5.74 -5.45
CA LEU A 97 4.81 -5.02 -5.52
C LEU A 97 4.64 -3.51 -5.33
N TRP A 98 3.61 -2.93 -5.97
CA TRP A 98 3.31 -1.51 -5.80
C TRP A 98 2.99 -1.15 -4.35
N CYS A 99 2.17 -1.96 -3.66
CA CYS A 99 1.85 -1.75 -2.26
C CYS A 99 3.10 -1.75 -1.38
N VAL A 100 4.04 -2.68 -1.62
CA VAL A 100 5.30 -2.74 -0.86
C VAL A 100 6.18 -1.51 -1.12
N LEU A 101 6.30 -1.08 -2.38
CA LEU A 101 7.08 0.11 -2.73
C LEU A 101 6.47 1.40 -2.16
N ARG A 102 5.13 1.50 -2.17
CA ARG A 102 4.40 2.62 -1.55
C ARG A 102 4.45 2.60 -0.03
N LEU A 103 4.48 1.42 0.59
CA LEU A 103 4.73 1.29 2.01
C LEU A 103 6.10 1.86 2.39
N LEU A 104 7.14 1.49 1.65
CA LEU A 104 8.49 2.03 1.84
C LEU A 104 8.52 3.54 1.59
N ALA A 105 7.78 4.02 0.59
CA ALA A 105 7.60 5.45 0.33
C ALA A 105 6.91 6.19 1.48
N SER A 106 5.96 5.54 2.13
CA SER A 106 5.20 6.16 3.21
C SER A 106 5.98 6.12 4.53
N ALA A 107 6.70 5.03 4.80
CA ALA A 107 7.69 4.97 5.88
C ALA A 107 8.81 6.01 5.70
N ALA A 108 9.07 6.41 4.45
CA ALA A 108 10.01 7.45 4.07
C ALA A 108 9.48 8.89 4.21
N ILE A 109 8.16 9.09 4.30
CA ILE A 109 7.50 10.40 4.31
C ILE A 109 6.88 10.63 5.69
N LEU A 110 7.39 11.63 6.41
CA LEU A 110 6.69 12.11 7.61
C LEU A 110 5.34 12.73 7.19
N PRO A 111 4.24 12.44 7.90
CA PRO A 111 2.94 13.03 7.58
C PRO A 111 3.02 14.57 7.65
N PRO A 112 2.32 15.30 6.77
CA PRO A 112 2.13 16.74 6.96
C PRO A 112 1.58 17.05 8.35
N GLY A 113 2.11 18.09 9.02
CA GLY A 113 1.72 18.43 10.38
C GLY A 113 2.35 17.55 11.47
N ALA A 114 3.15 16.53 11.13
CA ALA A 114 3.72 15.64 12.14
C ALA A 114 4.83 16.32 12.98
N PHE A 115 5.50 17.34 12.44
CA PHE A 115 6.50 18.09 13.19
C PHE A 115 5.78 18.90 14.26
N GLU A 116 4.75 19.62 13.84
CA GLU A 116 3.91 20.46 14.68
C GLU A 116 3.23 19.63 15.77
N ARG A 117 2.71 18.44 15.43
CA ARG A 117 2.17 17.50 16.43
C ARG A 117 3.22 16.98 17.40
N LEU A 118 4.45 16.71 16.94
CA LEU A 118 5.53 16.27 17.82
C LEU A 118 6.00 17.41 18.72
N VAL A 119 6.07 18.63 18.20
CA VAL A 119 6.32 19.85 18.97
C VAL A 119 5.23 20.02 20.04
N ASP A 120 3.96 19.86 19.69
CA ASP A 120 2.84 19.91 20.64
C ASP A 120 2.96 18.82 21.72
N LEU A 121 3.31 17.59 21.34
CA LEU A 121 3.55 16.46 22.25
C LEU A 121 4.76 16.69 23.17
N MET A 122 5.76 17.45 22.71
CA MET A 122 6.94 17.86 23.46
C MET A 122 6.76 19.23 24.13
N GLU A 123 5.51 19.66 24.34
CA GLU A 123 5.16 20.89 25.06
C GLU A 123 5.81 22.17 24.46
N GLY A 124 6.04 22.18 23.15
CA GLY A 124 6.63 23.29 22.43
C GLY A 124 8.15 23.24 22.30
N ASP A 125 8.81 22.16 22.74
CA ASP A 125 10.26 21.99 22.56
C ASP A 125 10.61 21.66 21.10
N GLU A 126 10.75 22.70 20.29
CA GLU A 126 11.13 22.56 18.88
C GLU A 126 12.52 21.97 18.66
N GLU A 127 13.43 22.08 19.63
CA GLU A 127 14.80 21.59 19.47
C GLU A 127 14.84 20.07 19.71
N ALA A 128 14.22 19.60 20.79
CA ALA A 128 14.00 18.18 21.05
C ALA A 128 13.12 17.53 19.97
N ALA A 129 12.08 18.24 19.51
CA ALA A 129 11.28 17.78 18.39
C ALA A 129 12.12 17.70 17.11
N ARG A 130 12.99 18.66 16.77
CA ARG A 130 13.87 18.56 15.58
C ARG A 130 14.84 17.39 15.68
N GLU A 131 15.36 17.12 16.88
CA GLU A 131 16.26 16.00 17.14
C GLU A 131 15.54 14.65 16.97
N ALA A 132 14.29 14.55 17.44
CA ALA A 132 13.44 13.36 17.32
C ALA A 132 12.73 13.23 15.95
N PHE A 133 12.47 14.33 15.25
CA PHE A 133 11.66 14.41 14.03
C PHE A 133 12.46 14.19 12.75
N SER A 134 13.74 13.86 12.83
CA SER A 134 14.56 13.85 11.63
C SER A 134 14.00 12.86 10.59
N PRO A 135 13.65 13.30 9.36
CA PRO A 135 13.14 12.44 8.30
C PRO A 135 14.28 11.63 7.71
N ARG A 136 14.83 10.67 8.47
CA ARG A 136 16.10 10.02 8.10
C ARG A 136 15.94 8.76 7.28
N PHE A 137 14.73 8.23 7.16
CA PHE A 137 14.53 6.97 6.44
C PHE A 137 15.09 7.04 5.01
N ILE A 138 14.85 8.13 4.25
CA ILE A 138 15.42 8.31 2.90
C ILE A 138 16.94 8.48 2.92
N THR A 139 17.52 9.17 3.91
CA THR A 139 18.96 9.43 3.97
C THR A 139 19.77 8.27 4.53
N ASP A 140 19.11 7.31 5.18
CA ASP A 140 19.76 6.21 5.87
C ASP A 140 20.09 5.02 4.96
N TYR A 141 19.65 5.02 3.69
CA TYR A 141 20.05 4.02 2.70
C TYR A 141 20.79 4.61 1.49
N GLU A 142 21.86 3.92 1.10
CA GLU A 142 22.65 4.23 -0.08
C GLU A 142 21.95 3.72 -1.35
N ALA A 143 21.40 2.51 -1.30
CA ALA A 143 20.76 1.87 -2.43
C ALA A 143 19.61 0.95 -1.98
N LEU A 144 18.59 0.86 -2.82
CA LEU A 144 17.50 -0.11 -2.72
C LEU A 144 17.49 -0.97 -3.98
N SER A 145 17.37 -2.28 -3.82
CA SER A 145 17.20 -3.20 -4.93
C SER A 145 15.96 -4.04 -4.70
N CYS A 146 15.17 -4.25 -5.75
CA CYS A 146 14.00 -5.11 -5.73
C CYS A 146 14.17 -6.26 -6.72
N LEU A 147 14.07 -7.48 -6.20
CA LEU A 147 14.04 -8.72 -6.97
C LEU A 147 12.65 -9.31 -6.87
N VAL A 148 12.06 -9.66 -8.01
CA VAL A 148 10.77 -10.34 -8.08
C VAL A 148 10.92 -11.65 -8.83
N THR A 149 10.21 -12.68 -8.39
CA THR A 149 10.14 -13.99 -9.09
C THR A 149 8.69 -14.36 -9.36
N GLY A 150 8.42 -15.14 -10.42
CA GLY A 150 7.05 -15.42 -10.82
C GLY A 150 6.88 -16.25 -12.09
N GLU A 151 5.62 -16.42 -12.51
CA GLU A 151 5.20 -17.12 -13.73
C GLU A 151 4.70 -16.11 -14.79
N GLY A 152 4.90 -16.45 -16.07
CA GLY A 152 4.35 -15.71 -17.22
C GLY A 152 5.38 -14.94 -18.05
N ALA A 153 4.93 -14.43 -19.20
CA ALA A 153 5.72 -13.60 -20.11
C ALA A 153 5.72 -12.12 -19.70
N LEU A 154 6.73 -11.41 -20.18
CA LEU A 154 7.07 -10.03 -19.83
C LEU A 154 5.98 -9.02 -20.18
N VAL A 155 5.77 -8.05 -19.29
CA VAL A 155 5.13 -6.78 -19.60
C VAL A 155 6.23 -5.72 -19.64
N ASP A 156 6.26 -4.90 -20.69
CA ASP A 156 7.13 -3.72 -20.77
C ASP A 156 6.78 -2.80 -19.59
N PHE A 157 7.74 -2.58 -18.70
CA PHE A 157 7.53 -1.88 -17.44
C PHE A 157 8.29 -0.57 -17.45
N ASP A 158 7.59 0.55 -17.56
CA ASP A 158 8.20 1.87 -17.37
C ASP A 158 8.14 2.26 -15.89
N ALA A 159 9.25 2.00 -15.19
CA ALA A 159 9.38 2.31 -13.77
C ALA A 159 9.36 3.83 -13.47
N ALA A 160 9.55 4.69 -14.49
CA ALA A 160 9.56 6.14 -14.33
C ALA A 160 8.16 6.77 -14.33
N LEU A 161 7.12 6.00 -14.70
CA LEU A 161 5.75 6.47 -14.80
C LEU A 161 4.82 5.37 -14.26
N MET A 162 4.57 5.40 -12.95
CA MET A 162 3.32 4.82 -12.45
C MET A 162 2.31 5.96 -12.20
N PRO A 163 1.53 6.38 -13.21
CA PRO A 163 0.11 6.57 -12.96
C PRO A 163 -0.44 5.22 -12.48
N ALA A 164 -1.44 5.28 -11.62
CA ALA A 164 -1.99 4.15 -10.87
C ALA A 164 -2.66 3.03 -11.72
N THR A 165 -2.41 2.95 -13.04
CA THR A 165 -3.13 2.09 -13.99
C THR A 165 -2.25 1.03 -14.67
N ALA A 166 -1.19 0.55 -14.02
CA ALA A 166 -0.46 -0.65 -14.46
C ALA A 166 -1.42 -1.87 -14.48
N PRO A 167 -1.23 -2.85 -15.39
CA PRO A 167 -2.28 -3.76 -15.85
C PRO A 167 -2.94 -4.46 -14.67
N LEU A 168 -4.11 -3.95 -14.34
CA LEU A 168 -5.01 -4.48 -13.33
C LEU A 168 -5.40 -5.89 -13.73
N LEU A 169 -5.70 -6.73 -12.74
CA LEU A 169 -6.30 -8.06 -12.91
C LEU A 169 -7.26 -7.98 -14.09
N ALA A 170 -7.26 -8.90 -15.06
CA ALA A 170 -8.21 -8.80 -16.18
C ALA A 170 -9.68 -8.66 -15.70
N GLY A 171 -9.99 -9.09 -14.47
CA GLY A 171 -11.23 -8.77 -13.73
C GLY A 171 -11.28 -7.40 -13.02
N ALA A 172 -10.19 -6.89 -12.45
CA ALA A 172 -10.13 -5.55 -11.84
C ALA A 172 -10.02 -4.43 -12.89
N ALA A 173 -9.48 -4.68 -14.08
CA ALA A 173 -9.59 -3.76 -15.21
C ALA A 173 -11.06 -3.52 -15.55
N ARG A 174 -11.87 -4.59 -15.61
CA ARG A 174 -13.32 -4.48 -15.78
C ARG A 174 -13.99 -3.72 -14.64
N LEU A 175 -13.59 -3.92 -13.38
CA LEU A 175 -14.13 -3.15 -12.26
C LEU A 175 -13.67 -1.70 -12.23
N MET A 176 -12.44 -1.42 -12.62
CA MET A 176 -11.93 -0.06 -12.75
C MET A 176 -12.62 0.65 -13.93
N ASP A 177 -12.90 -0.05 -15.02
CA ASP A 177 -13.74 0.47 -16.11
C ASP A 177 -15.19 0.69 -15.66
N GLN A 178 -15.75 -0.24 -14.88
CA GLN A 178 -17.14 -0.21 -14.42
C GLN A 178 -17.36 0.82 -13.30
N PHE A 179 -16.46 0.88 -12.32
CA PHE A 179 -16.61 1.66 -11.10
C PHE A 179 -15.64 2.83 -10.99
N GLY A 180 -14.46 2.79 -11.61
CA GLY A 180 -13.47 3.87 -11.50
C GLY A 180 -14.04 5.24 -11.87
N ASN A 181 -14.83 5.31 -12.95
CA ASN A 181 -15.53 6.53 -13.35
C ASN A 181 -16.65 6.93 -12.37
N HIS A 182 -17.36 5.97 -11.77
CA HIS A 182 -18.42 6.23 -10.79
C HIS A 182 -17.87 6.68 -9.43
N ILE A 183 -16.76 6.08 -9.00
CA ILE A 183 -15.98 6.48 -7.83
C ILE A 183 -15.42 7.88 -8.08
N GLY A 184 -14.79 8.15 -9.23
CA GLY A 184 -14.34 9.50 -9.60
C GLY A 184 -15.48 10.54 -9.59
N ALA A 185 -16.61 10.24 -10.23
CA ALA A 185 -17.76 11.14 -10.29
C ALA A 185 -18.43 11.35 -8.92
N GLY A 186 -18.49 10.32 -8.08
CA GLY A 186 -18.99 10.45 -6.71
C GLY A 186 -18.16 11.42 -5.88
N ARG A 187 -16.85 11.48 -6.14
CA ARG A 187 -15.90 12.33 -5.42
C ARG A 187 -16.10 13.78 -5.84
N GLU A 188 -16.19 14.01 -7.14
CA GLU A 188 -16.52 15.34 -7.68
C GLU A 188 -17.88 15.84 -7.20
N ALA A 189 -18.84 14.93 -6.96
CA ALA A 189 -20.15 15.23 -6.42
C ALA A 189 -20.19 15.37 -4.88
N GLY A 190 -19.07 15.18 -4.17
CA GLY A 190 -19.00 15.29 -2.71
C GLY A 190 -19.77 14.19 -1.96
N LYS A 191 -19.88 12.98 -2.53
CA LYS A 191 -20.55 11.86 -1.87
C LYS A 191 -19.71 11.31 -0.72
N GLU A 192 -20.25 11.36 0.49
CA GLU A 192 -19.57 10.87 1.71
C GLU A 192 -19.50 9.34 1.79
N ARG A 193 -20.33 8.62 1.02
CA ARG A 193 -20.48 7.16 1.11
C ARG A 193 -20.70 6.48 -0.24
N LEU A 194 -20.16 5.28 -0.39
CA LEU A 194 -20.40 4.35 -1.49
C LEU A 194 -21.05 3.07 -0.97
N LEU A 195 -21.98 2.50 -1.75
CA LEU A 195 -22.66 1.26 -1.43
C LEU A 195 -22.31 0.20 -2.48
N PHE A 196 -21.77 -0.92 -2.04
CA PHE A 196 -21.53 -2.09 -2.90
C PHE A 196 -22.44 -3.23 -2.48
N ASP A 197 -23.30 -3.68 -3.39
CA ASP A 197 -23.96 -4.97 -3.24
C ASP A 197 -22.99 -6.06 -3.66
N LEU A 198 -22.74 -7.01 -2.76
CA LEU A 198 -21.76 -8.08 -2.90
C LEU A 198 -22.46 -9.43 -3.13
N PRO A 199 -21.80 -10.40 -3.80
CA PRO A 199 -22.31 -11.77 -3.92
C PRO A 199 -22.44 -12.44 -2.54
N ARG A 200 -23.32 -13.44 -2.43
CA ARG A 200 -23.59 -14.15 -1.16
C ARG A 200 -22.37 -14.76 -0.48
N ALA A 201 -21.33 -15.07 -1.25
CA ALA A 201 -20.12 -15.73 -0.78
C ALA A 201 -19.07 -14.73 -0.28
N ALA A 202 -19.35 -13.42 -0.31
CA ALA A 202 -18.40 -12.42 0.12
C ALA A 202 -18.18 -12.46 1.64
N GLU A 203 -16.92 -12.36 2.06
CA GLU A 203 -16.52 -12.43 3.47
C GLU A 203 -15.48 -11.36 3.80
N LEU A 204 -15.81 -10.46 4.75
CA LEU A 204 -14.86 -9.51 5.33
C LEU A 204 -14.24 -10.16 6.58
N THR A 205 -13.01 -10.65 6.43
CA THR A 205 -12.24 -11.18 7.56
C THR A 205 -11.50 -10.05 8.28
N PRO A 206 -11.18 -10.19 9.58
CA PRO A 206 -10.39 -9.20 10.30
C PRO A 206 -9.04 -8.90 9.62
N ALA A 207 -8.38 -9.92 9.05
CA ALA A 207 -7.12 -9.73 8.33
C ALA A 207 -7.25 -8.85 7.07
N LEU A 208 -8.40 -8.91 6.38
CA LEU A 208 -8.70 -8.04 5.24
C LEU A 208 -9.03 -6.62 5.69
N GLU A 209 -9.89 -6.48 6.70
CA GLU A 209 -10.34 -5.18 7.21
C GLU A 209 -9.19 -4.42 7.87
N ASP A 210 -8.61 -4.98 8.94
CA ASP A 210 -7.54 -4.35 9.72
C ASP A 210 -6.33 -4.07 8.83
N GLY A 211 -5.98 -5.01 7.95
CA GLY A 211 -4.85 -4.88 7.03
C GLY A 211 -5.07 -3.77 6.01
N PHE A 212 -6.26 -3.69 5.42
CA PHE A 212 -6.59 -2.65 4.45
C PHE A 212 -6.59 -1.26 5.09
N LEU A 213 -7.28 -1.11 6.23
CA LEU A 213 -7.37 0.15 6.96
C LEU A 213 -5.98 0.62 7.40
N ALA A 214 -5.14 -0.29 7.92
CA ALA A 214 -3.76 0.01 8.29
C ALA A 214 -2.93 0.57 7.13
N LEU A 215 -2.98 -0.07 5.95
CA LEU A 215 -2.25 0.42 4.78
C LEU A 215 -2.83 1.74 4.24
N GLN A 216 -4.14 1.93 4.36
CA GLN A 216 -4.79 3.17 3.96
C GLN A 216 -4.37 4.33 4.88
N SER A 217 -4.36 4.14 6.20
CA SER A 217 -3.87 5.14 7.16
C SER A 217 -2.39 5.46 6.93
N LEU A 218 -1.58 4.50 6.48
CA LEU A 218 -0.20 4.75 6.07
C LEU A 218 -0.09 5.54 4.74
N GLY A 219 -1.19 5.81 4.03
CA GLY A 219 -1.17 6.52 2.75
C GLY A 219 -0.63 5.69 1.58
N VAL A 220 -0.57 4.35 1.74
CA VAL A 220 -0.09 3.43 0.70
C VAL A 220 -0.89 3.60 -0.58
N PHE A 221 -2.21 3.75 -0.45
CA PHE A 221 -3.14 3.79 -1.56
C PHE A 221 -3.33 5.17 -2.21
N ALA A 222 -2.82 6.25 -1.61
CA ALA A 222 -3.04 7.61 -2.10
C ALA A 222 -2.41 7.88 -3.48
N ASP A 223 -3.14 8.58 -4.36
CA ASP A 223 -2.69 8.98 -5.72
C ASP A 223 -1.58 10.06 -5.73
N GLY A 224 -1.11 10.50 -4.56
CA GLY A 224 -0.03 11.47 -4.38
C GLY A 224 0.83 11.17 -3.14
N PRO A 225 1.80 12.02 -2.79
CA PRO A 225 2.38 11.97 -1.45
C PRO A 225 1.26 12.18 -0.43
N PRO A 226 1.19 11.41 0.67
CA PRO A 226 0.10 11.49 1.65
C PRO A 226 -0.09 12.94 2.08
N ALA A 227 -1.24 13.52 1.73
CA ALA A 227 -1.55 14.93 1.96
C ALA A 227 -2.20 15.08 3.33
N GLY A 228 -1.46 14.74 4.39
CA GLY A 228 -2.03 14.66 5.73
C GLY A 228 -2.97 13.46 5.85
N PHE A 229 -3.33 13.12 7.08
CA PHE A 229 -4.45 12.22 7.30
C PHE A 229 -5.72 13.03 7.03
N ALA A 230 -6.60 12.56 6.15
CA ALA A 230 -7.98 13.04 6.18
C ALA A 230 -8.54 12.81 7.59
N GLU A 231 -9.22 13.79 8.17
CA GLU A 231 -9.77 13.72 9.54
C GLU A 231 -10.79 12.58 9.74
N ALA A 232 -11.25 11.95 8.67
CA ALA A 232 -12.14 10.81 8.71
C ALA A 232 -11.38 9.53 8.31
N ASP A 233 -11.15 8.66 9.29
CA ASP A 233 -10.77 7.29 9.00
C ASP A 233 -11.89 6.63 8.16
N PRO A 234 -11.55 5.94 7.07
CA PRO A 234 -12.52 5.24 6.24
C PRO A 234 -13.20 4.13 7.07
N GLU A 235 -14.53 4.10 7.06
CA GLU A 235 -15.29 3.07 7.75
C GLU A 235 -15.78 2.04 6.72
N LEU A 236 -15.49 0.76 6.99
CA LEU A 236 -15.97 -0.38 6.21
C LEU A 236 -17.06 -1.09 7.01
N VAL A 237 -18.33 -0.94 6.60
CA VAL A 237 -19.45 -1.56 7.32
C VAL A 237 -20.20 -2.52 6.41
N LEU A 238 -20.22 -3.80 6.79
CA LEU A 238 -21.17 -4.76 6.25
C LEU A 238 -22.55 -4.53 6.87
N GLN A 239 -23.37 -3.66 6.27
CA GLN A 239 -24.75 -3.42 6.70
C GLN A 239 -25.61 -4.68 6.62
N THR A 240 -25.30 -5.55 5.66
CA THR A 240 -25.80 -6.91 5.56
C THR A 240 -24.66 -7.80 5.04
N PRO A 241 -24.77 -9.13 5.09
CA PRO A 241 -23.75 -10.02 4.51
C PRO A 241 -23.45 -9.77 3.01
N GLN A 242 -24.30 -9.01 2.31
CA GLN A 242 -24.18 -8.70 0.88
C GLN A 242 -24.16 -7.20 0.61
N ARG A 243 -23.98 -6.35 1.62
CA ARG A 243 -23.91 -4.91 1.41
C ARG A 243 -22.77 -4.30 2.20
N LEU A 244 -21.74 -3.90 1.47
CA LEU A 244 -20.64 -3.12 1.99
C LEU A 244 -20.93 -1.64 1.82
N VAL A 245 -20.77 -0.89 2.89
CA VAL A 245 -20.79 0.57 2.89
C VAL A 245 -19.37 1.04 3.16
N VAL A 246 -18.92 1.98 2.35
CA VAL A 246 -17.59 2.56 2.46
C VAL A 246 -17.76 4.07 2.62
N THR A 247 -17.27 4.61 3.72
CA THR A 247 -17.14 6.05 3.95
C THR A 247 -15.67 6.46 3.89
N GLY A 248 -15.36 7.75 3.75
CA GLY A 248 -13.97 8.24 3.77
C GLY A 248 -13.08 7.68 2.64
N TRP A 249 -13.68 7.29 1.51
CA TRP A 249 -13.04 6.56 0.41
C TRP A 249 -12.23 7.45 -0.56
N GLU A 250 -12.11 8.75 -0.27
CA GLU A 250 -11.69 9.81 -1.20
C GLU A 250 -10.28 9.61 -1.79
N GLU A 251 -9.47 8.71 -1.23
CA GLU A 251 -8.04 8.62 -1.50
C GLU A 251 -7.59 7.50 -2.43
N SER A 252 -8.40 6.47 -2.74
CA SER A 252 -7.98 5.45 -3.73
C SER A 252 -9.08 4.53 -4.28
N ALA A 253 -9.43 4.72 -5.55
CA ALA A 253 -10.32 3.81 -6.29
C ALA A 253 -9.72 2.40 -6.46
N LEU A 254 -8.38 2.32 -6.62
CA LEU A 254 -7.69 1.06 -6.89
C LEU A 254 -7.57 0.16 -5.67
N GLY A 255 -7.20 0.73 -4.53
CA GLY A 255 -7.19 0.00 -3.26
C GLY A 255 -8.57 -0.57 -2.95
N LEU A 256 -9.62 0.24 -3.13
CA LEU A 256 -11.00 -0.17 -2.90
C LEU A 256 -11.44 -1.30 -3.86
N VAL A 257 -11.10 -1.22 -5.15
CA VAL A 257 -11.41 -2.28 -6.11
C VAL A 257 -10.67 -3.59 -5.77
N ALA A 258 -9.40 -3.50 -5.33
CA ALA A 258 -8.64 -4.68 -4.90
C ALA A 258 -9.24 -5.32 -3.64
N LEU A 259 -9.75 -4.51 -2.69
CA LEU A 259 -10.47 -4.98 -1.51
C LEU A 259 -11.75 -5.72 -1.91
N ILE A 260 -12.57 -5.13 -2.80
CA ILE A 260 -13.81 -5.75 -3.29
C ILE A 260 -13.52 -7.09 -3.98
N ALA A 261 -12.45 -7.16 -4.76
CA ALA A 261 -12.03 -8.41 -5.39
C ALA A 261 -11.63 -9.48 -4.37
N ALA A 262 -10.92 -9.10 -3.30
CA ALA A 262 -10.56 -10.01 -2.23
C ALA A 262 -11.79 -10.54 -1.48
N LEU A 263 -12.73 -9.65 -1.15
CA LEU A 263 -14.00 -10.01 -0.50
C LEU A 263 -14.77 -11.07 -1.29
N CYS A 264 -14.75 -10.97 -2.62
CA CYS A 264 -15.48 -11.89 -3.50
C CYS A 264 -14.65 -13.10 -3.98
N GLY A 265 -13.45 -13.32 -3.43
CA GLY A 265 -12.57 -14.43 -3.82
C GLY A 265 -12.10 -14.38 -5.28
N GLY A 266 -12.05 -13.18 -5.86
CA GLY A 266 -11.71 -12.95 -7.26
C GLY A 266 -12.87 -13.10 -8.25
N ASP A 267 -14.06 -13.58 -7.83
CA ASP A 267 -15.25 -13.61 -8.67
C ASP A 267 -16.09 -12.36 -8.47
N LEU A 268 -16.11 -11.51 -9.48
CA LEU A 268 -16.75 -10.20 -9.45
C LEU A 268 -18.15 -10.25 -10.08
N GLY A 269 -18.62 -11.45 -10.43
CA GLY A 269 -19.97 -11.68 -10.91
C GLY A 269 -21.02 -11.30 -9.86
N GLY A 270 -21.80 -10.26 -10.14
CA GLY A 270 -22.90 -9.81 -9.28
C GLY A 270 -22.53 -8.73 -8.26
N VAL A 271 -21.39 -8.06 -8.42
CA VAL A 271 -21.09 -6.82 -7.69
C VAL A 271 -21.75 -5.64 -8.39
N ASP A 272 -22.55 -4.86 -7.65
CA ASP A 272 -23.19 -3.63 -8.12
C ASP A 272 -22.86 -2.45 -7.20
N LEU A 273 -22.41 -1.33 -7.77
CA LEU A 273 -22.24 -0.06 -7.07
C LEU A 273 -23.54 0.73 -7.13
N ARG A 274 -23.98 1.24 -5.98
CA ARG A 274 -25.13 2.10 -5.85
C ARG A 274 -24.74 3.44 -5.24
N ASP A 275 -25.46 4.46 -5.68
CA ASP A 275 -25.48 5.72 -4.98
C ASP A 275 -26.17 5.53 -3.65
N ALA A 276 -25.56 6.05 -2.59
CA ALA A 276 -26.25 6.17 -1.34
C ALA A 276 -27.16 7.39 -1.39
N ASP A 277 -28.43 7.20 -1.05
CA ASP A 277 -29.47 8.25 -1.05
C ASP A 277 -29.13 9.47 -0.18
#